data_AF-A0A9X6AE20-F1
#
_entry.id   AF-A0A9X6AE20-F1
#
_cell.length_a   1.000
_cell.length_b   1.000
_cell.length_c   1.000
_cell.angle_alpha   90.00
_cell.angle_beta   90.00
_cell.angle_gamma   90.00
#
_symmetry.space_group_name_H-M   'P 1'
#
loop_
_entity.id
_entity.type
_entity.pdbx_description
1 polymer ?
#
loop_
_entity_poly.entity_id
_entity_poly.type
_entity_poly.pdbx_seq_one_letter_code
_entity_poly.pdbx_strand_id
1 'polypeptide(L)'
;RGEAQAVPWLKRFYFGEGDAAGAAEAGNGDGDHLGGLKELVTDLGAIDAREVSSFPVGDGIMLRVGRYGPYIERGEKDSEHHQRADVPEDLAPDELSIELAEELLAKPSGDFELGTDPESGHQIIARDGRYGPYVTEVLPEGTPKTGKNAVKPRTASLFKSMSLDTVTLDDALKLMSLPRVVGKDAEGVEITSQNGRYGPYLKKGTDSRSLQSEDQLFTITLEEALEIYSQPKQRGRAAAKPPLKELGEDPVSGKPVVVKDGRFGPYVTDGETNATLRSADSVEEITPERGYELLAEKRAKAPAKKTAKKAAAKKAPAKKAPAKKTAAKKTTTSKTAAKKAPAKKAVAKKTAASEN
;
A
#
# COMPACT_ATOMS: atom_id res chain seq x y z
N ARG A 1 20.27 -1.59 -41.00
CA ARG A 1 21.07 -1.41 -42.25
C ARG A 1 22.48 -2.03 -42.18
N GLY A 2 22.92 -2.66 -41.08
CA GLY A 2 24.24 -3.31 -41.04
C GLY A 2 25.43 -2.34 -41.13
N GLU A 3 25.18 -1.04 -40.98
CA GLU A 3 26.13 0.05 -41.21
C GLU A 3 27.11 0.26 -40.04
N ALA A 4 26.84 -0.31 -38.87
CA ALA A 4 27.68 -0.16 -37.67
C ALA A 4 28.02 -1.52 -37.05
N GLN A 5 29.25 -1.65 -36.55
CA GLN A 5 29.70 -2.83 -35.81
C GLN A 5 29.20 -2.75 -34.36
N ALA A 6 28.56 -3.83 -33.90
CA ALA A 6 27.90 -3.87 -32.58
C ALA A 6 28.87 -3.68 -31.40
N VAL A 7 30.05 -4.31 -31.44
CA VAL A 7 31.01 -4.26 -30.33
C VAL A 7 31.66 -2.87 -30.18
N PRO A 8 32.12 -2.21 -31.26
CA PRO A 8 32.59 -0.82 -31.17
C PRO A 8 31.54 0.14 -30.64
N TRP A 9 30.28 0.02 -31.08
CA TRP A 9 29.21 0.87 -30.59
C TRP A 9 28.95 0.66 -29.09
N LEU A 10 28.89 -0.59 -28.62
CA LEU A 10 28.72 -0.88 -27.19
C LEU A 10 29.88 -0.38 -26.34
N LYS A 11 31.12 -0.45 -26.85
CA LYS A 11 32.29 0.08 -26.16
C LYS A 11 32.23 1.59 -26.04
N ARG A 12 31.91 2.31 -27.13
CA ARG A 12 31.71 3.76 -27.14
C ARG A 12 30.58 4.19 -26.22
N PHE A 13 29.43 3.52 -26.29
CA PHE A 13 28.28 3.80 -25.42
C PHE A 13 28.59 3.59 -23.92
N TYR A 14 29.29 2.50 -23.59
CA TYR A 14 29.52 2.14 -22.19
C TYR A 14 30.73 2.87 -21.56
N PHE A 15 31.80 3.08 -22.31
CA PHE A 15 33.05 3.68 -21.82
C PHE A 15 33.34 5.10 -22.34
N GLY A 16 32.55 5.62 -23.28
CA GLY A 16 32.77 6.92 -23.92
C GLY A 16 33.80 6.87 -25.06
N GLU A 17 33.93 7.98 -25.79
CA GLU A 17 35.02 8.21 -26.76
C GLU A 17 35.67 9.59 -26.48
N GLY A 18 36.93 9.58 -26.05
CA GLY A 18 37.71 10.81 -25.79
C GLY A 18 37.77 11.25 -24.32
N ASP A 19 38.64 12.23 -24.07
CA ASP A 19 38.86 12.87 -22.75
C ASP A 19 37.68 13.82 -22.50
N ALA A 20 36.67 13.35 -21.77
CA ALA A 20 35.39 14.01 -21.63
C ALA A 20 35.48 15.24 -20.72
N ALA A 21 35.02 16.39 -21.22
CA ALA A 21 34.58 17.48 -20.36
C ALA A 21 33.37 16.99 -19.55
N GLY A 22 33.32 17.33 -18.26
CA GLY A 22 32.37 16.76 -17.30
C GLY A 22 30.92 16.79 -17.75
N ALA A 23 30.15 15.79 -17.31
CA ALA A 23 28.76 15.53 -17.68
C ALA A 23 27.76 16.71 -17.49
N ALA A 24 28.17 17.80 -16.85
CA ALA A 24 27.35 18.98 -16.61
C ALA A 24 27.09 19.86 -17.86
N GLU A 25 27.92 19.78 -18.92
CA GLU A 25 27.79 20.66 -20.10
C GLU A 25 27.02 20.05 -21.29
N ALA A 26 26.79 18.74 -21.30
CA ALA A 26 26.15 18.07 -22.43
C ALA A 26 24.63 18.04 -22.23
N GLY A 27 23.92 18.95 -22.90
CA GLY A 27 22.47 18.88 -23.06
C GLY A 27 22.01 17.59 -23.76
N ASN A 28 20.68 17.43 -23.94
CA ASN A 28 19.98 16.26 -24.51
C ASN A 28 20.33 15.94 -25.99
N GLY A 29 21.61 15.78 -26.34
CA GLY A 29 22.10 15.29 -27.62
C GLY A 29 22.57 13.84 -27.54
N ASP A 30 22.82 13.23 -28.69
CA ASP A 30 23.33 11.86 -28.85
C ASP A 30 24.47 11.62 -27.85
N GLY A 31 24.25 10.77 -26.84
CA GLY A 31 25.03 10.67 -25.59
C GLY A 31 26.51 10.26 -25.70
N ASP A 32 27.10 10.43 -26.88
CA ASP A 32 28.51 10.25 -27.20
C ASP A 32 29.43 11.27 -26.53
N HIS A 33 28.90 12.40 -26.05
CA HIS A 33 29.67 13.46 -25.39
C HIS A 33 29.77 13.32 -23.86
N LEU A 34 29.12 12.30 -23.26
CA LEU A 34 28.89 12.21 -21.81
C LEU A 34 29.88 11.32 -21.03
N GLY A 35 31.06 11.01 -21.58
CA GLY A 35 32.05 10.14 -20.90
C GLY A 35 31.66 8.65 -20.80
N GLY A 36 30.52 8.27 -21.38
CA GLY A 36 30.01 6.89 -21.39
C GLY A 36 29.15 6.52 -20.18
N LEU A 37 28.26 5.55 -20.37
CA LEU A 37 27.28 5.14 -19.35
C LEU A 37 27.91 4.72 -18.03
N LYS A 38 29.08 4.08 -18.06
CA LYS A 38 29.76 3.62 -16.85
C LYS A 38 30.08 4.79 -15.93
N GLU A 39 30.61 5.89 -16.46
CA GLU A 39 30.99 7.06 -15.69
C GLU A 39 29.75 7.77 -15.13
N LEU A 40 28.75 7.99 -15.98
CA LEU A 40 27.44 8.58 -15.64
C LEU A 40 26.73 7.87 -14.49
N VAL A 41 26.80 6.53 -14.44
CA VAL A 41 26.14 5.73 -13.39
C VAL A 41 27.00 5.60 -12.14
N THR A 42 28.32 5.76 -12.25
CA THR A 42 29.22 5.72 -11.08
C THR A 42 29.28 7.02 -10.30
N ASP A 43 28.91 8.14 -10.90
CA ASP A 43 28.81 9.43 -10.22
C ASP A 43 27.49 9.57 -9.42
N LEU A 44 27.25 8.60 -8.52
CA LEU A 44 26.11 8.63 -7.59
C LEU A 44 26.31 9.65 -6.46
N GLY A 45 27.55 10.13 -6.26
CA GLY A 45 27.91 11.04 -5.17
C GLY A 45 27.43 12.48 -5.40
N ALA A 46 27.29 12.88 -6.67
CA ALA A 46 26.81 14.21 -7.05
C ALA A 46 25.27 14.35 -7.01
N ILE A 47 24.53 13.24 -6.92
CA ILE A 47 23.07 13.26 -7.00
C ILE A 47 22.48 13.47 -5.59
N ASP A 48 21.95 14.66 -5.33
CA ASP A 48 21.15 14.89 -4.13
C ASP A 48 19.78 14.21 -4.27
N ALA A 49 19.65 13.04 -3.64
CA ALA A 49 18.41 12.28 -3.63
C ALA A 49 17.22 13.05 -3.02
N ARG A 50 17.48 13.99 -2.10
CA ARG A 50 16.44 14.83 -1.50
C ARG A 50 15.94 15.85 -2.50
N GLU A 51 16.83 16.51 -3.24
CA GLU A 51 16.48 17.47 -4.28
C GLU A 51 15.69 16.78 -5.41
N VAL A 52 16.18 15.66 -5.93
CA VAL A 52 15.51 14.90 -7.01
C VAL A 52 14.10 14.43 -6.62
N SER A 53 13.87 14.18 -5.33
CA SER A 53 12.58 13.72 -4.82
C SER A 53 11.70 14.87 -4.29
N SER A 54 12.08 16.12 -4.55
CA SER A 54 11.37 17.32 -4.09
C SER A 54 10.85 18.15 -5.26
N PHE A 55 9.59 18.55 -5.21
CA PHE A 55 8.89 19.32 -6.23
C PHE A 55 8.28 20.58 -5.59
N PRO A 56 8.57 21.79 -6.10
CA PRO A 56 7.98 23.00 -5.57
C PRO A 56 6.49 23.09 -5.93
N VAL A 57 5.64 23.37 -4.93
CA VAL A 57 4.20 23.59 -5.11
C VAL A 57 3.88 25.09 -5.15
N GLY A 58 4.53 25.89 -4.29
CA GLY A 58 4.32 27.34 -4.16
C GLY A 58 4.47 27.79 -2.71
N ASP A 59 4.71 29.09 -2.46
CA ASP A 59 4.76 29.70 -1.11
C ASP A 59 5.62 28.96 -0.07
N GLY A 60 6.80 28.51 -0.52
CA GLY A 60 7.73 27.75 0.32
C GLY A 60 7.27 26.33 0.68
N ILE A 61 6.21 25.82 0.06
CA ILE A 61 5.73 24.44 0.18
C ILE A 61 6.43 23.56 -0.86
N MET A 62 7.03 22.48 -0.38
CA MET A 62 7.68 21.46 -1.19
C MET A 62 6.91 20.15 -1.06
N LEU A 63 6.48 19.57 -2.18
CA LEU A 63 6.04 18.18 -2.24
C LEU A 63 7.27 17.28 -2.29
N ARG A 64 7.30 16.24 -1.46
CA ARG A 64 8.38 15.26 -1.43
C ARG A 64 7.86 13.85 -1.58
N VAL A 65 8.60 13.03 -2.31
CA VAL A 65 8.31 11.61 -2.48
C VAL A 65 9.16 10.81 -1.49
N GLY A 66 8.54 10.35 -0.41
CA GLY A 66 9.20 9.58 0.64
C GLY A 66 8.97 8.07 0.55
N ARG A 67 9.55 7.34 1.50
CA ARG A 67 9.34 5.88 1.67
C ARG A 67 7.87 5.50 1.86
N TYR A 68 7.08 6.39 2.46
CA TYR A 68 5.71 6.11 2.90
C TYR A 68 4.64 6.72 2.00
N GLY A 69 5.03 7.48 0.96
CA GLY A 69 4.12 8.19 0.07
C GLY A 69 4.57 9.62 -0.21
N PRO A 70 3.85 10.35 -1.08
CA PRO A 70 4.03 11.78 -1.27
C PRO A 70 3.51 12.55 -0.04
N TYR A 71 4.25 13.57 0.39
CA TYR A 71 3.87 14.47 1.48
C TYR A 71 4.32 15.89 1.14
N ILE A 72 3.66 16.89 1.72
CA ILE A 72 4.05 18.30 1.61
C ILE A 72 4.75 18.75 2.89
N GLU A 73 5.76 19.60 2.72
CA GLU A 73 6.58 20.16 3.79
C GLU A 73 6.75 21.66 3.57
N ARG A 74 6.57 22.45 4.64
CA ARG A 74 6.87 23.89 4.67
C ARG A 74 7.90 24.13 5.77
N GLY A 75 8.93 24.90 5.44
CA GLY A 75 10.06 25.17 6.32
C GLY A 75 11.13 24.07 6.31
N GLU A 76 12.26 24.33 6.96
CA GLU A 76 13.37 23.39 7.04
C GLU A 76 13.19 22.44 8.22
N LYS A 77 13.67 21.20 8.06
CA LYS A 77 13.63 20.19 9.12
C LYS A 77 14.31 20.74 10.38
N ASP A 78 13.67 20.57 11.54
CA ASP A 78 14.12 21.03 12.86
C ASP A 78 13.98 22.56 13.12
N SER A 79 13.24 23.28 12.27
CA SER A 79 12.79 24.65 12.56
C SER A 79 11.46 24.67 13.34
N GLU A 80 11.21 25.69 14.18
CA GLU A 80 9.94 25.85 14.92
C GLU A 80 8.71 25.96 14.00
N HIS A 81 8.91 26.35 12.73
CA HIS A 81 7.86 26.49 11.73
C HIS A 81 7.81 25.32 10.74
N HIS A 82 8.47 24.20 11.03
CA HIS A 82 8.44 23.01 10.19
C HIS A 82 7.06 22.34 10.26
N GLN A 83 6.32 22.42 9.16
CA GLN A 83 5.01 21.79 9.02
C GLN A 83 5.08 20.69 7.98
N ARG A 84 4.41 19.57 8.24
CA ARG A 84 4.32 18.44 7.31
C ARG A 84 2.91 17.90 7.28
N ALA A 85 2.41 17.61 6.07
CA ALA A 85 1.15 16.93 5.88
C ALA A 85 1.27 15.85 4.80
N ASP A 86 0.60 14.72 5.01
CA ASP A 86 0.57 13.64 4.03
C ASP A 86 -0.39 13.98 2.88
N VAL A 87 -0.02 13.63 1.65
CA VAL A 87 -0.89 13.82 0.48
C VAL A 87 -1.70 12.53 0.26
N PRO A 88 -3.04 12.61 0.13
CA PRO A 88 -3.87 11.43 -0.11
C PRO A 88 -3.44 10.63 -1.35
N GLU A 89 -3.43 9.30 -1.26
CA GLU A 89 -3.02 8.42 -2.38
C GLU A 89 -3.96 8.53 -3.60
N ASP A 90 -5.20 8.97 -3.40
CA ASP A 90 -6.22 9.14 -4.44
C ASP A 90 -6.21 10.54 -5.08
N LEU A 91 -5.41 11.49 -4.56
CA LEU A 91 -5.33 12.85 -5.10
C LEU A 91 -4.47 12.88 -6.36
N ALA A 92 -5.01 13.45 -7.45
CA ALA A 92 -4.24 13.59 -8.68
C ALA A 92 -3.17 14.69 -8.57
N PRO A 93 -2.00 14.57 -9.24
CA PRO A 93 -0.93 15.55 -9.13
C PRO A 93 -1.30 16.98 -9.55
N ASP A 94 -2.25 17.12 -10.48
CA ASP A 94 -2.77 18.41 -10.96
C ASP A 94 -3.79 19.05 -10.01
N GLU A 95 -4.40 18.26 -9.12
CA GLU A 95 -5.35 18.72 -8.11
C GLU A 95 -4.67 19.28 -6.86
N LEU A 96 -3.36 19.09 -6.71
CA LEU A 96 -2.58 19.66 -5.61
C LEU A 96 -2.30 21.16 -5.83
N SER A 97 -3.32 21.97 -5.59
CA SER A 97 -3.20 23.43 -5.59
C SER A 97 -2.51 23.95 -4.32
N ILE A 98 -2.05 25.21 -4.36
CA ILE A 98 -1.51 25.90 -3.19
C ILE A 98 -2.55 25.94 -2.07
N GLU A 99 -3.81 26.28 -2.39
CA GLU A 99 -4.91 26.34 -1.42
C GLU A 99 -5.14 25.00 -0.73
N LEU A 100 -5.16 23.90 -1.49
CA LEU A 100 -5.31 22.55 -0.92
C LEU A 100 -4.08 22.16 -0.08
N ALA A 101 -2.89 22.55 -0.52
CA ALA A 101 -1.67 22.32 0.25
C ALA A 101 -1.68 23.09 1.58
N GLU A 102 -2.18 24.32 1.60
CA GLU A 102 -2.39 25.09 2.83
C GLU A 102 -3.46 24.48 3.72
N GLU A 103 -4.57 23.99 3.17
CA GLU A 103 -5.58 23.25 3.93
C GLU A 103 -4.98 22.00 4.58
N LEU A 104 -4.15 21.25 3.85
CA LEU A 104 -3.48 20.06 4.35
C LEU A 104 -2.45 20.40 5.44
N LEU A 105 -1.69 21.49 5.31
CA LEU A 105 -0.74 21.94 6.34
C LEU A 105 -1.43 22.55 7.57
N ALA A 106 -2.60 23.17 7.38
CA ALA A 106 -3.41 23.72 8.46
C ALA A 106 -4.12 22.62 9.26
N LYS A 107 -4.29 21.42 8.69
CA LYS A 107 -4.85 20.29 9.44
C LYS A 107 -3.99 20.03 10.67
N PRO A 108 -4.62 19.92 11.85
CA PRO A 108 -3.93 19.65 13.09
C PRO A 108 -3.12 18.36 12.96
N SER A 109 -1.81 18.50 12.82
CA SER A 109 -0.87 17.39 12.74
C SER A 109 -0.15 17.29 14.06
N GLY A 110 -0.23 16.13 14.70
CA GLY A 110 0.38 15.90 16.01
C GLY A 110 -0.43 14.98 16.90
N ASP A 111 0.00 14.96 18.16
CA ASP A 111 -0.59 14.16 19.22
C ASP A 111 -1.57 15.02 20.02
N PHE A 112 -2.85 14.65 20.01
CA PHE A 112 -3.89 15.27 20.82
C PHE A 112 -4.09 14.47 22.09
N GLU A 113 -3.69 15.03 23.22
CA GLU A 113 -3.89 14.39 24.52
C GLU A 113 -5.36 14.48 24.94
N LEU A 114 -6.04 13.34 25.01
CA LEU A 114 -7.47 13.28 25.37
C LEU A 114 -7.66 13.14 26.89
N GLY A 115 -6.68 12.56 27.59
CA GLY A 115 -6.71 12.34 29.04
C GLY A 115 -6.26 10.94 29.44
N THR A 116 -6.48 10.58 30.69
CA THR A 116 -6.06 9.28 31.25
C THR A 116 -7.25 8.34 31.37
N ASP A 117 -7.10 7.10 30.89
CA ASP A 117 -8.09 6.04 31.06
C ASP A 117 -8.21 5.63 32.55
N PRO A 118 -9.40 5.70 33.18
CA PRO A 118 -9.57 5.35 34.58
C PRO A 118 -9.37 3.86 34.88
N GLU A 119 -9.54 2.96 33.90
CA GLU A 119 -9.37 1.51 34.12
C GLU A 119 -7.91 1.09 34.03
N SER A 120 -7.18 1.55 33.01
CA SER A 120 -5.78 1.19 32.81
C SER A 120 -4.78 2.15 33.46
N GLY A 121 -5.19 3.38 33.75
CA GLY A 121 -4.29 4.46 34.17
C GLY A 121 -3.36 4.96 33.05
N HIS A 122 -3.59 4.55 31.80
CA HIS A 122 -2.77 4.94 30.66
C HIS A 122 -3.26 6.24 30.03
N GLN A 123 -2.33 7.08 29.57
CA GLN A 123 -2.68 8.28 28.80
C GLN A 123 -3.19 7.89 27.41
N ILE A 124 -4.30 8.49 26.99
CA ILE A 124 -4.91 8.30 25.69
C ILE A 124 -4.62 9.52 24.82
N ILE A 125 -4.14 9.25 23.61
CA ILE A 125 -3.83 10.28 22.62
C ILE A 125 -4.54 9.97 21.30
N ALA A 126 -5.01 11.00 20.61
CA ALA A 126 -5.44 10.91 19.22
C ALA A 126 -4.32 11.38 18.28
N ARG A 127 -4.11 10.66 17.20
CA ARG A 127 -3.06 10.91 16.21
C ARG A 127 -3.62 10.77 14.81
N ASP A 128 -3.06 11.52 13.87
CA ASP A 128 -3.23 11.20 12.47
C ASP A 128 -2.17 10.18 12.02
N GLY A 129 -2.57 9.21 11.20
CA GLY A 129 -1.68 8.15 10.74
C GLY A 129 -2.00 7.71 9.32
N ARG A 130 -1.18 6.81 8.79
CA ARG A 130 -1.31 6.31 7.41
C ARG A 130 -2.72 5.81 7.06
N TYR A 131 -3.41 5.21 8.02
CA TYR A 131 -4.74 4.62 7.82
C TYR A 131 -5.88 5.56 8.24
N GLY A 132 -5.57 6.84 8.46
CA GLY A 132 -6.46 7.88 8.97
C GLY A 132 -6.31 8.10 10.48
N PRO A 133 -7.14 9.01 11.03
CA PRO A 133 -7.12 9.37 12.44
C PRO A 133 -7.41 8.17 13.35
N TYR A 134 -6.64 8.05 14.43
CA TYR A 134 -6.79 6.96 15.40
C TYR A 134 -6.47 7.42 16.82
N VAL A 135 -7.05 6.74 17.80
CA VAL A 135 -6.68 6.85 19.21
C VAL A 135 -5.77 5.70 19.60
N THR A 136 -4.80 5.97 20.46
CA THR A 136 -3.88 4.99 21.02
C THR A 136 -3.63 5.28 22.48
N GLU A 137 -3.46 4.22 23.28
CA GLU A 137 -2.92 4.36 24.62
C GLU A 137 -1.38 4.53 24.57
N VAL A 138 -0.85 5.33 25.49
CA VAL A 138 0.57 5.50 25.73
C VAL A 138 0.98 4.54 26.83
N LEU A 139 1.72 3.50 26.45
CA LEU A 139 2.28 2.55 27.39
C LEU A 139 3.44 3.17 28.18
N PRO A 140 3.62 2.80 29.47
CA PRO A 140 4.69 3.34 30.30
C PRO A 140 6.09 3.00 29.75
N GLU A 141 7.05 3.88 30.03
CA GLU A 141 8.45 3.70 29.63
C GLU A 141 9.02 2.41 30.22
N GLY A 142 9.58 1.55 29.37
CA GLY A 142 10.11 0.22 29.75
C GLY A 142 9.26 -0.96 29.28
N THR A 143 8.07 -0.72 28.71
CA THR A 143 7.32 -1.78 28.01
C THR A 143 8.07 -2.24 26.75
N PRO A 144 8.30 -3.55 26.57
CA PRO A 144 8.95 -4.04 25.36
C PRO A 144 8.07 -3.73 24.16
N LYS A 145 8.58 -2.94 23.20
CA LYS A 145 7.86 -2.64 21.93
C LYS A 145 8.13 -3.68 20.84
N THR A 146 9.14 -4.53 21.04
CA THR A 146 9.59 -5.54 20.06
C THR A 146 9.97 -6.86 20.76
N GLY A 147 9.70 -7.99 20.10
CA GLY A 147 9.98 -9.33 20.62
C GLY A 147 8.73 -10.10 21.09
N LYS A 148 8.95 -11.28 21.69
CA LYS A 148 7.87 -12.18 22.12
C LYS A 148 7.04 -11.65 23.30
N ASN A 149 7.62 -10.73 24.09
CA ASN A 149 6.95 -10.07 25.22
C ASN A 149 6.49 -8.65 24.87
N ALA A 150 6.34 -8.35 23.57
CA ALA A 150 5.94 -7.02 23.14
C ALA A 150 4.48 -6.76 23.48
N VAL A 151 4.23 -5.78 24.34
CA VAL A 151 2.88 -5.30 24.64
C VAL A 151 2.54 -4.26 23.58
N LYS A 152 1.53 -4.55 22.76
CA LYS A 152 1.04 -3.58 21.77
C LYS A 152 0.07 -2.64 22.47
N PRO A 153 0.20 -1.32 22.26
CA PRO A 153 -0.81 -0.39 22.75
C PRO A 153 -2.15 -0.74 22.12
N ARG A 154 -3.22 -0.65 22.90
CA ARG A 154 -4.58 -0.64 22.37
C ARG A 154 -4.76 0.58 21.47
N THR A 155 -5.28 0.32 20.27
CA THR A 155 -5.52 1.33 19.25
C THR A 155 -6.91 1.18 18.68
N ALA A 156 -7.59 2.28 18.39
CA ALA A 156 -8.84 2.26 17.65
C ALA A 156 -8.88 3.39 16.63
N SER A 157 -9.32 3.08 15.41
CA SER A 157 -9.52 4.10 14.38
C SER A 157 -10.73 4.96 14.72
N LEU A 158 -10.62 6.27 14.48
CA LEU A 158 -11.78 7.16 14.53
C LEU A 158 -12.77 6.78 13.43
N PHE A 159 -14.02 7.11 13.67
CA PHE A 159 -15.09 7.01 12.69
C PHE A 159 -14.97 8.09 11.62
N LYS A 160 -15.57 7.86 10.45
CA LYS A 160 -15.51 8.84 9.35
C LYS A 160 -16.18 10.16 9.73
N SER A 161 -17.14 10.10 10.64
CA SER A 161 -17.87 11.24 11.19
C SER A 161 -17.09 12.03 12.26
N MET A 162 -16.01 11.48 12.81
CA MET A 162 -15.24 12.09 13.90
C MET A 162 -14.00 12.82 13.38
N SER A 163 -13.61 13.91 14.05
CA SER A 163 -12.36 14.63 13.80
C SER A 163 -11.46 14.66 15.03
N LEU A 164 -10.17 14.87 14.83
CA LEU A 164 -9.18 14.94 15.92
C LEU A 164 -9.48 16.08 16.91
N ASP A 165 -10.11 17.16 16.45
CA ASP A 165 -10.42 18.33 17.27
C ASP A 165 -11.67 18.16 18.13
N THR A 166 -12.58 17.28 17.71
CA THR A 166 -13.89 17.10 18.36
C THR A 166 -13.97 15.85 19.22
N VAL A 167 -13.02 14.92 19.06
CA VAL A 167 -13.04 13.65 19.79
C VAL A 167 -12.78 13.87 21.27
N THR A 168 -13.59 13.22 22.10
CA THR A 168 -13.47 13.28 23.57
C THR A 168 -12.83 12.01 24.13
N LEU A 169 -12.35 12.07 25.38
CA LEU A 169 -11.86 10.88 26.09
C LEU A 169 -12.90 9.77 26.15
N ASP A 170 -14.17 10.12 26.43
CA ASP A 170 -15.25 9.14 26.51
C ASP A 170 -15.48 8.42 25.19
N ASP A 171 -15.40 9.15 24.07
CA ASP A 171 -15.55 8.56 22.74
C ASP A 171 -14.34 7.69 22.38
N ALA A 172 -13.13 8.11 22.76
CA ALA A 172 -11.93 7.31 22.58
C ALA A 172 -12.00 5.98 23.36
N LEU A 173 -12.50 6.00 24.60
CA LEU A 173 -12.68 4.80 25.42
C LEU A 173 -13.73 3.85 24.81
N LYS A 174 -14.84 4.39 24.29
CA LYS A 174 -15.83 3.59 23.55
C LYS A 174 -15.20 2.94 22.31
N LEU A 175 -14.43 3.67 21.52
CA LEU A 175 -13.75 3.13 20.34
C LEU A 175 -12.75 2.03 20.70
N MET A 176 -11.96 2.22 21.77
CA MET A 176 -10.99 1.24 22.25
C MET A 176 -11.61 0.00 22.89
N SER A 177 -12.90 0.02 23.22
CA SER A 177 -13.64 -1.16 23.67
C SER A 177 -14.01 -2.12 22.52
N LEU A 178 -13.85 -1.69 21.26
CA LEU A 178 -14.07 -2.56 20.09
C LEU A 178 -12.90 -3.54 19.94
N PRO A 179 -13.14 -4.83 19.62
CA PRO A 179 -14.40 -5.44 19.20
C PRO A 179 -15.38 -5.72 20.35
N ARG A 180 -16.63 -5.26 20.21
CA ARG A 180 -17.70 -5.53 21.19
C ARG A 180 -18.32 -6.90 20.91
N VAL A 181 -18.44 -7.74 21.93
CA VAL A 181 -19.21 -9.00 21.83
C VAL A 181 -20.69 -8.67 21.96
N VAL A 182 -21.46 -8.92 20.89
CA VAL A 182 -22.92 -8.68 20.86
C VAL A 182 -23.66 -9.84 21.54
N GLY A 183 -23.15 -11.06 21.39
CA GLY A 183 -23.68 -12.26 22.02
C GLY A 183 -23.16 -13.54 21.38
N LYS A 184 -23.80 -14.67 21.72
CA LYS A 184 -23.51 -15.99 21.13
C LYS A 184 -24.72 -16.44 20.34
N ASP A 185 -24.48 -17.03 19.18
CA ASP A 185 -25.54 -17.68 18.41
C ASP A 185 -26.00 -19.00 19.07
N ALA A 186 -27.09 -19.58 18.59
CA ALA A 186 -27.61 -20.90 18.97
C ALA A 186 -26.55 -22.03 18.85
N GLU A 187 -25.58 -21.86 17.95
CA GLU A 187 -24.45 -22.76 17.74
C GLU A 187 -23.27 -22.50 18.72
N GLY A 188 -23.39 -21.51 19.59
CA GLY A 188 -22.36 -21.11 20.57
C GLY A 188 -21.24 -20.22 20.01
N VAL A 189 -21.31 -19.82 18.74
CA VAL A 189 -20.31 -18.98 18.09
C VAL A 189 -20.50 -17.51 18.50
N GLU A 190 -19.42 -16.87 18.95
CA GLU A 190 -19.43 -15.46 19.36
C GLU A 190 -19.58 -14.53 18.15
N ILE A 191 -20.51 -13.59 18.28
CA ILE A 191 -20.74 -12.52 17.32
C ILE A 191 -20.09 -11.25 17.86
N THR A 192 -19.15 -10.71 17.10
CA THR A 192 -18.41 -9.49 17.43
C THR A 192 -18.76 -8.37 16.46
N SER A 193 -18.84 -7.16 16.98
CA SER A 193 -19.07 -5.92 16.25
C SER A 193 -17.80 -5.09 16.25
N GLN A 194 -17.34 -4.68 15.06
CA GLN A 194 -16.09 -3.93 14.92
C GLN A 194 -16.10 -3.04 13.67
N ASN A 195 -15.29 -1.99 13.70
CA ASN A 195 -15.04 -1.13 12.54
C ASN A 195 -13.82 -1.63 11.74
N GLY A 196 -13.85 -1.48 10.42
CA GLY A 196 -12.76 -1.87 9.53
C GLY A 196 -12.60 -0.91 8.35
N ARG A 197 -11.69 -1.25 7.42
CA ARG A 197 -11.39 -0.42 6.24
C ARG A 197 -12.62 -0.03 5.41
N TYR A 198 -13.61 -0.92 5.33
CA TYR A 198 -14.82 -0.74 4.53
C TYR A 198 -16.04 -0.32 5.36
N GLY A 199 -15.81 0.13 6.60
CA GLY A 199 -16.86 0.54 7.53
C GLY A 199 -17.24 -0.54 8.55
N PRO A 200 -18.35 -0.31 9.27
CA PRO A 200 -18.78 -1.13 10.40
C PRO A 200 -19.30 -2.51 9.95
N TYR A 201 -18.95 -3.56 10.69
CA TYR A 201 -19.37 -4.92 10.34
C TYR A 201 -19.46 -5.85 11.56
N LEU A 202 -20.30 -6.88 11.41
CA LEU A 202 -20.42 -8.01 12.32
C LEU A 202 -19.54 -9.16 11.84
N LYS A 203 -18.97 -9.90 12.78
CA LYS A 203 -18.19 -11.11 12.54
C LYS A 203 -18.64 -12.25 13.45
N LYS A 204 -19.04 -13.37 12.84
CA LYS A 204 -19.43 -14.64 13.46
C LYS A 204 -18.48 -15.71 12.92
N GLY A 205 -17.43 -16.03 13.67
CA GLY A 205 -16.38 -16.96 13.22
C GLY A 205 -15.71 -16.50 11.92
N THR A 206 -16.04 -17.16 10.80
CA THR A 206 -15.55 -16.82 9.45
C THR A 206 -16.56 -16.03 8.60
N ASP A 207 -17.83 -15.90 9.02
CA ASP A 207 -18.80 -15.08 8.30
C ASP A 207 -18.76 -13.63 8.80
N SER A 208 -18.89 -12.70 7.85
CA SER A 208 -18.85 -11.26 8.11
C SER A 208 -19.94 -10.56 7.32
N ARG A 209 -20.68 -9.67 7.99
CA ARG A 209 -21.82 -8.92 7.44
C ARG A 209 -21.64 -7.44 7.72
N SER A 210 -21.78 -6.61 6.71
CA SER A 210 -21.68 -5.15 6.86
C SER A 210 -22.89 -4.61 7.62
N LEU A 211 -22.64 -3.59 8.44
CA LEU A 211 -23.68 -2.78 9.08
C LEU A 211 -23.93 -1.52 8.23
N GLN A 212 -25.06 -0.86 8.48
CA GLN A 212 -25.45 0.32 7.72
C GLN A 212 -24.82 1.61 8.25
N SER A 213 -24.61 1.70 9.57
CA SER A 213 -24.05 2.89 10.21
C SER A 213 -23.06 2.55 11.33
N GLU A 214 -22.20 3.51 11.67
CA GLU A 214 -21.20 3.37 12.72
C GLU A 214 -21.84 3.27 14.11
N ASP A 215 -22.97 3.95 14.33
CA ASP A 215 -23.72 3.88 15.59
C ASP A 215 -24.23 2.48 15.93
N GLN A 216 -24.56 1.69 14.90
CA GLN A 216 -24.96 0.29 15.06
C GLN A 216 -23.88 -0.56 15.72
N LEU A 217 -22.61 -0.14 15.70
CA LEU A 217 -21.54 -0.89 16.37
C LEU A 217 -21.83 -1.07 17.87
N PHE A 218 -22.44 -0.06 18.49
CA PHE A 218 -22.73 -0.02 19.92
C PHE A 218 -24.17 -0.38 20.26
N THR A 219 -25.13 -0.02 19.40
CA THR A 219 -26.55 -0.22 19.69
C THR A 219 -27.08 -1.58 19.27
N ILE A 220 -26.43 -2.26 18.32
CA ILE A 220 -26.96 -3.51 17.77
C ILE A 220 -27.13 -4.59 18.84
N THR A 221 -28.29 -5.23 18.78
CA THR A 221 -28.69 -6.32 19.67
C THR A 221 -28.40 -7.69 19.05
N LEU A 222 -28.46 -8.74 19.87
CA LEU A 222 -28.28 -10.11 19.38
C LEU A 222 -29.37 -10.50 18.36
N GLU A 223 -30.62 -10.09 18.60
CA GLU A 223 -31.75 -10.41 17.73
C GLU A 223 -31.57 -9.82 16.32
N GLU A 224 -31.22 -8.53 16.25
CA GLU A 224 -30.92 -7.85 14.98
C GLU A 224 -29.70 -8.45 14.27
N ALA A 225 -28.65 -8.82 15.02
CA ALA A 225 -27.50 -9.49 14.45
C ALA A 225 -27.88 -10.83 13.82
N LEU A 226 -28.72 -11.64 14.49
CA LEU A 226 -29.22 -12.90 13.96
C LEU A 226 -30.09 -12.71 12.71
N GLU A 227 -30.91 -11.65 12.69
CA GLU A 227 -31.68 -11.29 11.50
C GLU A 227 -30.76 -10.99 10.30
N ILE A 228 -29.70 -10.19 10.48
CA ILE A 228 -28.71 -9.89 9.44
C ILE A 228 -27.98 -11.16 8.96
N TYR A 229 -27.71 -12.11 9.86
CA TYR A 229 -27.11 -13.39 9.50
C TYR A 229 -28.07 -14.33 8.77
N SER A 230 -29.36 -14.26 9.06
CA SER A 230 -30.40 -15.03 8.36
C SER A 230 -30.56 -14.58 6.90
N GLN A 231 -30.28 -13.31 6.61
CA GLN A 231 -30.32 -12.78 5.26
C GLN A 231 -29.19 -13.38 4.39
N PRO A 232 -29.41 -13.56 3.08
CA PRO A 232 -28.38 -14.05 2.18
C PRO A 232 -27.18 -13.11 2.14
N LYS A 233 -25.97 -13.66 2.03
CA LYS A 233 -24.73 -12.86 1.99
C LYS A 233 -24.72 -11.95 0.76
N GLN A 234 -24.95 -10.67 0.98
CA GLN A 234 -24.76 -9.62 -0.02
C GLN A 234 -23.25 -9.47 -0.27
N ARG A 235 -22.69 -10.32 -1.15
CA ARG A 235 -21.31 -10.20 -1.61
C ARG A 235 -21.18 -8.94 -2.45
N GLY A 236 -20.68 -7.82 -1.89
CA GLY A 236 -19.88 -6.73 -2.51
C GLY A 236 -20.29 -6.15 -3.87
N ARG A 237 -21.34 -6.66 -4.47
CA ARG A 237 -22.02 -6.20 -5.65
C ARG A 237 -23.23 -5.56 -5.02
N ALA A 238 -23.20 -4.24 -4.91
CA ALA A 238 -24.42 -3.48 -4.72
C ALA A 238 -25.52 -4.17 -5.55
N ALA A 239 -26.68 -4.42 -4.95
CA ALA A 239 -27.82 -4.97 -5.67
C ALA A 239 -27.87 -4.27 -7.03
N ALA A 240 -27.80 -5.05 -8.12
CA ALA A 240 -27.59 -4.49 -9.44
C ALA A 240 -28.57 -3.33 -9.61
N LYS A 241 -28.04 -2.10 -9.73
CA LYS A 241 -28.90 -0.92 -9.89
C LYS A 241 -29.93 -1.27 -10.97
N PRO A 242 -31.23 -0.99 -10.73
CA PRO A 242 -32.25 -1.29 -11.71
C PRO A 242 -31.83 -0.70 -13.08
N PRO A 243 -32.13 -1.38 -14.19
CA PRO A 243 -31.77 -0.88 -15.51
C PRO A 243 -32.23 0.58 -15.68
N LEU A 244 -31.35 1.42 -16.22
CA LEU A 244 -31.66 2.82 -16.48
C LEU A 244 -32.74 2.96 -17.56
N LYS A 245 -32.76 2.02 -18.52
CA LYS A 245 -33.74 1.99 -19.62
C LYS A 245 -33.79 0.58 -20.21
N GLU A 246 -34.98 0.10 -20.55
CA GLU A 246 -35.17 -1.14 -21.33
C GLU A 246 -35.39 -0.77 -22.79
N LEU A 247 -34.63 -1.38 -23.70
CA LEU A 247 -34.65 -1.06 -25.13
C LEU A 247 -35.41 -2.09 -25.96
N GLY A 248 -35.94 -3.15 -25.34
CA GLY A 248 -36.67 -4.23 -26.03
C GLY A 248 -35.76 -5.41 -26.38
N GLU A 249 -36.20 -6.26 -27.31
CA GLU A 249 -35.45 -7.44 -27.75
C GLU A 249 -34.60 -7.14 -28.99
N ASP A 250 -33.33 -7.51 -28.96
CA ASP A 250 -32.44 -7.35 -30.11
C ASP A 250 -32.82 -8.32 -31.24
N PRO A 251 -33.09 -7.85 -32.46
CA PRO A 251 -33.49 -8.70 -33.59
C PRO A 251 -32.45 -9.75 -33.98
N VAL A 252 -31.17 -9.57 -33.59
CA VAL A 252 -30.10 -10.52 -33.91
C VAL A 252 -29.92 -11.60 -32.86
N SER A 253 -29.99 -11.23 -31.58
CA SER A 253 -29.76 -12.16 -30.46
C SER A 253 -31.03 -12.72 -29.83
N GLY A 254 -32.18 -12.10 -30.07
CA GLY A 254 -33.47 -12.42 -29.44
C GLY A 254 -33.47 -12.22 -27.92
N LYS A 255 -32.52 -11.42 -27.39
CA LYS A 255 -32.32 -11.21 -25.95
C LYS A 255 -32.80 -9.82 -25.54
N PRO A 256 -33.31 -9.65 -24.31
CA PRO A 256 -33.71 -8.35 -23.80
C PRO A 256 -32.48 -7.45 -23.62
N VAL A 257 -32.52 -6.29 -24.26
CA VAL A 257 -31.49 -5.26 -24.23
C VAL A 257 -31.86 -4.20 -23.20
N VAL A 258 -30.93 -3.96 -22.30
CA VAL A 258 -31.09 -3.01 -21.20
C VAL A 258 -29.88 -2.10 -21.06
N VAL A 259 -30.10 -0.85 -20.69
CA VAL A 259 -29.07 0.12 -20.35
C VAL A 259 -28.80 0.04 -18.85
N LYS A 260 -27.54 -0.10 -18.45
CA LYS A 260 -27.12 -0.18 -17.04
C LYS A 260 -26.01 0.82 -16.76
N ASP A 261 -25.93 1.24 -15.50
CA ASP A 261 -24.83 2.05 -14.99
C ASP A 261 -23.67 1.15 -14.54
N GLY A 262 -22.46 1.42 -15.02
CA GLY A 262 -21.27 0.63 -14.75
C GLY A 262 -20.11 1.47 -14.20
N ARG A 263 -19.03 0.79 -13.76
CA ARG A 263 -17.83 1.47 -13.23
C ARG A 263 -17.18 2.46 -14.22
N PHE A 264 -17.40 2.25 -15.51
CA PHE A 264 -16.83 3.05 -16.59
C PHE A 264 -17.88 3.92 -17.31
N GLY A 265 -19.02 4.17 -16.65
CA GLY A 265 -20.17 4.88 -17.20
C GLY A 265 -21.28 3.97 -17.75
N PRO A 266 -22.35 4.56 -18.30
CA PRO A 266 -23.51 3.84 -18.82
C PRO A 266 -23.14 2.90 -19.99
N TYR A 267 -23.78 1.73 -20.03
CA TYR A 267 -23.57 0.75 -21.09
C TYR A 267 -24.87 -0.01 -21.45
N VAL A 268 -25.00 -0.40 -22.72
CA VAL A 268 -26.06 -1.28 -23.23
C VAL A 268 -25.63 -2.75 -23.08
N THR A 269 -26.53 -3.62 -22.64
CA THR A 269 -26.27 -5.05 -22.50
C THR A 269 -27.46 -5.91 -22.90
N ASP A 270 -27.20 -6.98 -23.64
CA ASP A 270 -28.14 -8.08 -23.92
C ASP A 270 -27.98 -9.26 -22.92
N GLY A 271 -27.18 -9.05 -21.86
CA GLY A 271 -26.80 -10.06 -20.89
C GLY A 271 -25.51 -10.82 -21.21
N GLU A 272 -25.03 -10.81 -22.46
CA GLU A 272 -23.81 -11.51 -22.89
C GLU A 272 -22.73 -10.54 -23.41
N THR A 273 -23.14 -9.58 -24.23
CA THR A 273 -22.33 -8.51 -24.81
C THR A 273 -22.67 -7.19 -24.12
N ASN A 274 -21.65 -6.46 -23.67
CA ASN A 274 -21.82 -5.17 -22.99
C ASN A 274 -21.18 -4.06 -23.81
N ALA A 275 -21.93 -3.14 -24.43
CA ALA A 275 -21.39 -2.02 -25.20
C ALA A 275 -21.51 -0.68 -24.43
N THR A 276 -20.39 -0.01 -24.18
CA THR A 276 -20.37 1.30 -23.50
C THR A 276 -21.04 2.36 -24.37
N LEU A 277 -21.90 3.21 -23.78
CA LEU A 277 -22.46 4.37 -24.49
C LEU A 277 -21.32 5.36 -24.80
N ARG A 278 -21.32 5.92 -26.01
CA ARG A 278 -20.36 6.98 -26.37
C ARG A 278 -20.86 8.32 -25.84
N SER A 279 -19.98 9.32 -25.74
CA SER A 279 -20.35 10.65 -25.19
C SER A 279 -21.48 11.36 -25.95
N ALA A 280 -21.77 10.95 -27.19
CA ALA A 280 -22.87 11.49 -28.00
C ALA A 280 -24.20 10.75 -27.78
N ASP A 281 -24.18 9.56 -27.16
CA ASP A 281 -25.38 8.78 -26.88
C ASP A 281 -25.78 9.02 -25.42
N SER A 282 -26.85 9.79 -25.18
CA SER A 282 -27.40 10.00 -23.83
C SER A 282 -28.28 8.82 -23.40
N VAL A 283 -28.35 8.54 -22.09
CA VAL A 283 -29.16 7.44 -21.54
C VAL A 283 -30.65 7.63 -21.84
N GLU A 284 -31.11 8.88 -21.92
CA GLU A 284 -32.51 9.24 -22.11
C GLU A 284 -32.92 9.18 -23.58
N GLU A 285 -32.06 9.61 -24.51
CA GLU A 285 -32.39 9.73 -25.94
C GLU A 285 -32.01 8.48 -26.74
N ILE A 286 -31.27 7.53 -26.16
CA ILE A 286 -30.89 6.32 -26.88
C ILE A 286 -32.13 5.55 -27.36
N THR A 287 -32.19 5.29 -28.66
CA THR A 287 -33.25 4.50 -29.30
C THR A 287 -32.91 3.01 -29.28
N PRO A 288 -33.91 2.12 -29.37
CA PRO A 288 -33.69 0.68 -29.50
C PRO A 288 -32.71 0.32 -30.63
N GLU A 289 -32.86 0.93 -31.79
CA GLU A 289 -32.06 0.67 -32.98
C GLU A 289 -30.58 1.01 -32.74
N ARG A 290 -30.31 2.14 -32.08
CA ARG A 290 -28.96 2.57 -31.73
C ARG A 290 -28.33 1.62 -30.70
N GLY A 291 -29.12 1.15 -29.73
CA GLY A 291 -28.68 0.14 -28.77
C GLY A 291 -28.28 -1.18 -29.44
N TYR A 292 -29.06 -1.64 -30.42
CA TYR A 292 -28.77 -2.84 -31.20
C TYR A 292 -27.52 -2.66 -32.07
N GLU A 293 -27.34 -1.50 -32.68
CA GLU A 293 -26.15 -1.16 -33.47
C GLU A 293 -24.88 -1.23 -32.61
N LEU A 294 -24.88 -0.63 -31.42
CA LEU A 294 -23.73 -0.65 -30.51
C LEU A 294 -23.37 -2.07 -30.06
N LEU A 295 -24.38 -2.92 -29.81
CA LEU A 295 -24.17 -4.33 -29.49
C LEU A 295 -23.65 -5.11 -30.70
N ALA A 296 -24.21 -4.89 -31.89
CA ALA A 296 -23.78 -5.53 -33.13
C ALA A 296 -22.34 -5.15 -33.49
N GLU A 297 -21.98 -3.87 -33.38
CA GLU A 297 -20.60 -3.41 -33.53
C GLU A 297 -19.65 -4.14 -32.58
N LYS A 298 -20.06 -4.34 -31.32
CA LYS A 298 -19.21 -4.99 -30.33
C LYS A 298 -19.11 -6.50 -30.54
N ARG A 299 -20.17 -7.14 -31.04
CA ARG A 299 -20.14 -8.54 -31.48
C ARG A 299 -19.28 -8.71 -32.73
N ALA A 300 -19.34 -7.78 -33.68
CA ALA A 300 -18.51 -7.77 -34.87
C ALA A 300 -17.03 -7.52 -34.52
N LYS A 301 -16.77 -6.65 -33.54
CA LYS A 301 -15.45 -6.43 -32.91
C LYS A 301 -15.09 -7.53 -31.90
N ALA A 302 -15.61 -8.75 -32.09
CA ALA A 302 -15.40 -9.90 -31.22
C ALA A 302 -13.97 -9.93 -30.67
N PRO A 303 -13.77 -10.22 -29.38
CA PRO A 303 -12.45 -10.25 -28.80
C PRO A 303 -11.58 -11.17 -29.66
N ALA A 304 -10.50 -10.62 -30.21
CA ALA A 304 -9.52 -11.39 -30.97
C ALA A 304 -9.33 -12.70 -30.24
N LYS A 305 -9.67 -13.82 -30.91
CA LYS A 305 -9.40 -15.16 -30.40
C LYS A 305 -7.94 -15.13 -30.01
N LYS A 306 -7.65 -15.01 -28.70
CA LYS A 306 -6.29 -15.21 -28.20
C LYS A 306 -5.98 -16.62 -28.65
N THR A 307 -5.15 -16.74 -29.69
CA THR A 307 -4.49 -18.00 -29.99
C THR A 307 -3.94 -18.43 -28.65
N ALA A 308 -4.44 -19.56 -28.15
CA ALA A 308 -4.00 -20.10 -26.90
C ALA A 308 -2.49 -20.21 -27.02
N LYS A 309 -1.77 -19.31 -26.34
CA LYS A 309 -0.33 -19.36 -26.25
C LYS A 309 -0.08 -20.69 -25.56
N LYS A 310 0.33 -21.68 -26.36
CA LYS A 310 0.66 -23.04 -25.93
C LYS A 310 1.36 -22.92 -24.59
N ALA A 311 0.69 -23.37 -23.53
CA ALA A 311 1.28 -23.42 -22.22
C ALA A 311 2.61 -24.15 -22.38
N ALA A 312 3.72 -23.45 -22.13
CA ALA A 312 5.00 -24.11 -21.98
C ALA A 312 4.78 -25.17 -20.90
N ALA A 313 4.94 -26.43 -21.29
CA ALA A 313 4.78 -27.55 -20.39
C ALA A 313 5.54 -27.24 -19.11
N LYS A 314 4.84 -27.28 -17.97
CA LYS A 314 5.47 -27.25 -16.66
C LYS A 314 6.54 -28.34 -16.67
N LYS A 315 7.81 -27.93 -16.69
CA LYS A 315 8.93 -28.84 -16.48
C LYS A 315 8.76 -29.38 -15.07
N ALA A 316 8.42 -30.66 -14.98
CA ALA A 316 8.39 -31.37 -13.71
C ALA A 316 9.75 -31.18 -13.00
N PRO A 317 9.78 -30.99 -11.66
CA PRO A 317 11.03 -30.99 -10.94
C PRO A 317 11.70 -32.34 -11.17
N ALA A 318 12.93 -32.31 -11.70
CA ALA A 318 13.71 -33.51 -11.91
C ALA A 318 13.90 -34.22 -10.56
N LYS A 319 13.33 -35.42 -10.45
CA LYS A 319 13.68 -36.39 -9.42
C LYS A 319 15.19 -36.63 -9.51
N LYS A 320 15.95 -36.15 -8.54
CA LYS A 320 17.29 -36.67 -8.25
C LYS A 320 17.10 -38.01 -7.53
N ALA A 321 17.21 -39.10 -8.29
CA ALA A 321 17.44 -40.43 -7.75
C ALA A 321 18.91 -40.53 -7.25
N PRO A 322 19.19 -41.44 -6.30
CA PRO A 322 20.25 -41.28 -5.31
C PRO A 322 21.62 -41.69 -5.85
N ALA A 323 22.63 -40.86 -5.60
CA ALA A 323 24.02 -41.25 -5.81
C ALA A 323 24.45 -42.24 -4.70
N LYS A 324 24.91 -43.38 -5.19
CA LYS A 324 25.35 -44.59 -4.50
C LYS A 324 26.45 -44.27 -3.47
N LYS A 325 26.18 -44.65 -2.22
CA LYS A 325 27.13 -44.71 -1.10
C LYS A 325 28.12 -45.85 -1.38
N THR A 326 29.42 -45.56 -1.46
CA THR A 326 30.48 -46.53 -1.19
C THR A 326 31.24 -46.03 0.03
N ALA A 327 31.15 -46.82 1.10
CA ALA A 327 31.90 -46.65 2.33
C ALA A 327 33.01 -47.71 2.39
N ALA A 328 34.01 -47.40 3.24
CA ALA A 328 35.13 -48.23 3.74
C ALA A 328 36.49 -47.75 3.19
N LYS A 329 37.57 -47.64 3.96
CA LYS A 329 37.90 -47.87 5.39
C LYS A 329 39.39 -47.51 5.56
N LYS A 330 39.79 -47.05 6.76
CA LYS A 330 41.12 -47.13 7.47
C LYS A 330 42.40 -47.39 6.62
N THR A 331 43.59 -46.83 6.90
CA THR A 331 44.35 -46.92 8.16
C THR A 331 45.73 -46.20 8.07
N THR A 332 46.37 -46.02 9.24
CA THR A 332 47.84 -45.94 9.56
C THR A 332 48.60 -44.63 9.24
N THR A 333 49.46 -44.05 10.09
CA THR A 333 50.19 -44.54 11.29
C THR A 333 50.76 -43.38 12.13
N SER A 334 51.04 -43.64 13.41
CA SER A 334 51.52 -42.74 14.47
C SER A 334 53.04 -42.45 14.44
N LYS A 335 53.47 -41.39 15.16
CA LYS A 335 54.66 -41.37 16.07
C LYS A 335 54.73 -40.02 16.83
N THR A 336 54.30 -39.98 18.10
CA THR A 336 55.10 -39.88 19.36
C THR A 336 56.00 -38.64 19.60
N ALA A 337 55.50 -37.77 20.49
CA ALA A 337 56.09 -37.14 21.70
C ALA A 337 57.61 -36.86 21.83
N ALA A 338 57.94 -35.64 22.33
CA ALA A 338 58.79 -35.44 23.53
C ALA A 338 58.72 -34.01 24.12
N LYS A 339 58.80 -33.96 25.45
CA LYS A 339 58.74 -32.85 26.45
C LYS A 339 59.85 -31.79 26.31
N LYS A 340 59.64 -30.57 26.86
CA LYS A 340 60.14 -30.07 28.18
C LYS A 340 60.00 -28.52 28.31
N ALA A 341 59.54 -28.04 29.47
CA ALA A 341 59.61 -26.63 29.96
C ALA A 341 61.02 -26.35 30.61
N PRO A 342 61.37 -25.20 31.25
CA PRO A 342 60.60 -23.97 31.57
C PRO A 342 61.37 -22.60 31.53
N ALA A 343 60.65 -21.52 31.92
CA ALA A 343 61.09 -20.29 32.61
C ALA A 343 61.82 -19.13 31.87
N LYS A 344 61.23 -17.91 31.91
CA LYS A 344 61.67 -16.79 32.78
C LYS A 344 60.79 -15.53 32.64
N LYS A 345 60.91 -14.70 33.67
CA LYS A 345 60.08 -13.59 34.16
C LYS A 345 60.69 -12.23 33.76
N ALA A 346 59.90 -11.17 33.91
CA ALA A 346 60.27 -9.73 34.04
C ALA A 346 60.33 -8.93 32.71
N VAL A 347 59.98 -7.64 32.60
CA VAL A 347 59.93 -6.51 33.55
C VAL A 347 58.85 -5.50 33.09
N ALA A 348 58.15 -4.86 34.04
CA ALA A 348 57.34 -3.67 33.85
C ALA A 348 58.20 -2.39 33.79
N LYS A 349 57.89 -1.44 32.91
CA LYS A 349 58.46 -0.07 32.97
C LYS A 349 57.35 0.96 33.17
N LYS A 350 57.49 1.65 34.30
CA LYS A 350 56.73 2.75 34.86
C LYS A 350 57.21 4.06 34.22
N THR A 351 56.31 4.92 33.75
CA THR A 351 56.56 6.35 33.56
C THR A 351 55.89 7.09 34.71
N ALA A 352 56.67 7.92 35.40
CA ALA A 352 56.25 8.75 36.51
C ALA A 352 55.84 10.13 35.96
N ALA A 353 54.74 10.67 36.49
CA ALA A 353 54.45 12.09 36.55
C ALA A 353 54.62 12.51 38.02
N SER A 354 55.33 13.62 38.25
CA SER A 354 55.41 14.32 39.53
C SER A 354 54.94 15.74 39.31
N GLU A 355 53.90 16.15 40.04
CA GLU A 355 53.64 17.55 40.37
C GLU A 355 54.61 18.01 41.45
N ASN A 356 55.18 19.20 41.24
CA ASN A 356 55.12 20.30 42.20
C ASN A 356 55.21 21.62 41.45
#